data_AF-A0A1I3P6C4-F1
#
_entry.id   AF-A0A1I3P6C4-F1
#
_cell.length_a   1.000
_cell.length_b   1.000
_cell.length_c   1.000
_cell.angle_alpha   90.00
_cell.angle_beta   90.00
_cell.angle_gamma   90.00
#
_symmetry.space_group_name_H-M   'P 1'
#
loop_
_entity.id
_entity.type
_entity.pdbx_description
1 polymer ?
#
loop_
_entity_poly.entity_id
_entity_poly.type
_entity_poly.pdbx_seq_one_letter_code
_entity_poly.pdbx_strand_id
1 'polypeptide(L)'
;MIPSGFRGAARRISGLGPYQEAADEIGCELAAIQAVAEVESRNAAFLPSGRPPILFERHVFARETGDQFTAGHPRISGPPGGYGAPGDAQYLRLEEAYNLAPIAALRSASWGRFQIMGFNAQVCGWPSVEAFVAAMCESEAQQLAAFVGFVRANPAALRALQRRDWAAFAHAYNGPNYRVNRYDEKMADAWARFAGSISAPEIDNGIVGKIDTPREGQITLNELGFDCGPADGKVGPLTLAALQAFAQAVGDPRIKTRMQARTYVALAAALQAQRGFPAAVDA
;
A
#
# COMPACT_ATOMS: atom_id res chain seq x y z
N MET A 1 8.35 -17.48 -16.44
CA MET A 1 8.42 -18.79 -15.75
C MET A 1 8.28 -18.53 -14.26
N ILE A 2 7.53 -19.35 -13.53
CA ILE A 2 7.41 -19.21 -12.07
C ILE A 2 8.75 -19.63 -11.44
N PRO A 3 9.31 -18.86 -10.49
CA PRO A 3 10.58 -19.21 -9.86
C PRO A 3 10.44 -20.49 -9.01
N SER A 4 11.53 -21.24 -8.90
CA SER A 4 11.57 -22.50 -8.15
C SER A 4 11.10 -22.31 -6.70
N GLY A 5 10.18 -23.18 -6.25
CA GLY A 5 9.58 -23.10 -4.92
C GLY A 5 8.84 -21.80 -4.62
N PHE A 6 8.43 -21.04 -5.65
CA PHE A 6 7.76 -19.74 -5.53
C PHE A 6 8.61 -18.67 -4.81
N ARG A 7 9.94 -18.78 -4.93
CA ARG A 7 10.91 -17.84 -4.33
C ARG A 7 11.58 -17.01 -5.43
N GLY A 8 11.05 -15.82 -5.68
CA GLY A 8 11.65 -14.85 -6.60
C GLY A 8 12.60 -13.89 -5.87
N ALA A 9 12.84 -12.72 -6.47
CA ALA A 9 13.70 -11.69 -5.88
C ALA A 9 13.15 -11.07 -4.58
N ALA A 10 11.84 -11.21 -4.33
CA ALA A 10 11.17 -10.72 -3.13
C ALA A 10 11.44 -9.25 -2.78
N ARG A 11 11.56 -8.39 -3.81
CA ARG A 11 11.95 -6.98 -3.63
C ARG A 11 10.81 -6.22 -2.95
N ARG A 12 11.11 -5.50 -1.87
CA ARG A 12 10.12 -4.68 -1.14
C ARG A 12 10.06 -3.27 -1.70
N ILE A 13 8.91 -2.62 -1.56
CA ILE A 13 8.80 -1.19 -1.83
C ILE A 13 9.57 -0.45 -0.72
N SER A 14 10.42 0.49 -1.13
CA SER A 14 11.07 1.46 -0.26
C SER A 14 10.38 2.81 -0.41
N GLY A 15 9.98 3.44 0.70
CA GLY A 15 9.32 4.75 0.68
C GLY A 15 7.89 4.73 0.13
N LEU A 16 7.34 5.92 -0.13
CA LEU A 16 5.93 6.10 -0.51
C LEU A 16 5.70 6.28 -2.01
N GLY A 17 6.74 6.49 -2.82
CA GLY A 17 6.64 6.78 -4.26
C GLY A 17 5.73 5.81 -5.02
N PRO A 18 5.98 4.48 -4.98
CA PRO A 18 5.14 3.52 -5.69
C PRO A 18 3.68 3.49 -5.21
N TYR A 19 3.43 3.77 -3.93
CA TYR A 19 2.07 3.88 -3.40
C TYR A 19 1.37 5.16 -3.87
N GLN A 20 2.12 6.26 -4.05
CA GLN A 20 1.60 7.51 -4.60
C GLN A 20 1.28 7.35 -6.10
N GLU A 21 2.17 6.74 -6.87
CA GLU A 21 1.92 6.42 -8.29
C GLU A 21 0.67 5.56 -8.47
N ALA A 22 0.48 4.55 -7.63
CA ALA A 22 -0.73 3.72 -7.63
C ALA A 22 -2.00 4.52 -7.28
N ALA A 23 -1.91 5.44 -6.32
CA ALA A 23 -3.02 6.32 -5.94
C ALA A 23 -3.41 7.25 -7.09
N ASP A 24 -2.42 7.85 -7.75
CA ASP A 24 -2.60 8.73 -8.90
C ASP A 24 -3.23 7.96 -10.09
N GLU A 25 -2.77 6.73 -10.36
CA GLU A 25 -3.29 5.88 -11.44
C GLU A 25 -4.79 5.60 -11.31
N ILE A 26 -5.28 5.39 -10.10
CA ILE A 26 -6.70 5.10 -9.84
C ILE A 26 -7.48 6.30 -9.29
N GLY A 27 -6.84 7.48 -9.23
CA GLY A 27 -7.44 8.74 -8.81
C GLY A 27 -7.99 8.73 -7.39
N CYS A 28 -7.30 8.11 -6.43
CA CYS A 28 -7.68 8.11 -5.02
C CYS A 28 -6.57 8.69 -4.13
N GLU A 29 -6.80 8.75 -2.82
CA GLU A 29 -5.81 9.27 -1.88
C GLU A 29 -4.72 8.24 -1.57
N LEU A 30 -3.47 8.69 -1.40
CA LEU A 30 -2.37 7.85 -0.91
C LEU A 30 -2.74 7.11 0.39
N ALA A 31 -3.36 7.82 1.34
CA ALA A 31 -3.84 7.23 2.59
C ALA A 31 -4.82 6.08 2.36
N ALA A 32 -5.61 6.11 1.27
CA ALA A 32 -6.54 5.04 0.96
C ALA A 32 -5.81 3.78 0.49
N ILE A 33 -4.79 3.92 -0.37
CA ILE A 33 -3.95 2.79 -0.76
C ILE A 33 -3.21 2.22 0.46
N GLN A 34 -2.64 3.08 1.31
CA GLN A 34 -1.95 2.67 2.53
C GLN A 34 -2.89 1.97 3.52
N ALA A 35 -4.14 2.45 3.66
CA ALA A 35 -5.14 1.82 4.50
C ALA A 35 -5.47 0.39 4.04
N VAL A 36 -5.72 0.21 2.75
CA VAL A 36 -5.95 -1.14 2.19
C VAL A 36 -4.72 -2.02 2.37
N ALA A 37 -3.54 -1.49 2.01
CA ALA A 37 -2.28 -2.20 2.16
C ALA A 37 -2.01 -2.61 3.61
N GLU A 38 -2.44 -1.82 4.60
CA GLU A 38 -2.25 -2.13 6.02
C GLU A 38 -3.24 -3.19 6.52
N VAL A 39 -4.53 -3.03 6.20
CA VAL A 39 -5.58 -3.98 6.62
C VAL A 39 -5.36 -5.37 6.01
N GLU A 40 -4.91 -5.43 4.77
CA GLU A 40 -4.52 -6.68 4.11
C GLU A 40 -3.14 -7.18 4.60
N SER A 41 -2.27 -6.29 5.14
CA SER A 41 -0.93 -6.66 5.63
C SER A 41 -0.85 -7.41 6.96
N ARG A 42 -1.95 -8.01 7.43
CA ARG A 42 -1.82 -9.17 8.33
C ARG A 42 -0.82 -10.20 7.79
N ASN A 43 -0.60 -10.18 6.47
CA ASN A 43 0.53 -10.80 5.81
C ASN A 43 1.50 -9.76 5.23
N ALA A 44 2.77 -9.77 5.65
CA ALA A 44 3.84 -9.02 4.98
C ALA A 44 3.91 -9.39 3.48
N ALA A 45 4.42 -8.51 2.62
CA ALA A 45 4.53 -8.76 1.17
C ALA A 45 5.27 -10.08 0.82
N PHE A 46 6.18 -10.51 1.71
CA PHE A 46 6.86 -11.80 1.63
C PHE A 46 6.97 -12.43 3.01
N LEU A 47 6.80 -13.75 3.07
CA LEU A 47 7.09 -14.60 4.23
C LEU A 47 8.60 -14.63 4.52
N PRO A 48 9.04 -15.05 5.73
CA PRO A 48 10.46 -15.25 6.03
C PRO A 48 11.18 -16.19 5.05
N SER A 49 10.45 -17.11 4.43
CA SER A 49 10.95 -18.03 3.40
C SER A 49 11.21 -17.40 2.04
N GLY A 50 10.91 -16.11 1.85
CA GLY A 50 10.99 -15.39 0.58
C GLY A 50 9.80 -15.62 -0.36
N ARG A 51 8.81 -16.44 0.05
CA ARG A 51 7.58 -16.68 -0.73
C ARG A 51 6.56 -15.56 -0.51
N PRO A 52 5.75 -15.18 -1.51
CA PRO A 52 4.60 -14.32 -1.25
C PRO A 52 3.62 -15.05 -0.32
N PRO A 53 2.95 -14.37 0.62
CA PRO A 53 1.88 -14.99 1.39
C PRO A 53 0.74 -15.42 0.45
N ILE A 54 0.14 -16.57 0.74
CA ILE A 54 -1.03 -17.06 0.01
C ILE A 54 -2.10 -17.54 0.98
N LEU A 55 -3.34 -17.57 0.51
CA LEU A 55 -4.40 -18.41 1.09
C LEU A 55 -4.91 -19.32 -0.02
N PHE A 56 -4.85 -20.63 0.19
CA PHE A 56 -5.36 -21.59 -0.78
C PHE A 56 -6.83 -21.91 -0.53
N GLU A 57 -7.67 -21.68 -1.53
CA GLU A 57 -9.13 -21.80 -1.46
C GLU A 57 -9.59 -23.14 -2.07
N ARG A 58 -9.74 -24.18 -1.24
CA ARG A 58 -10.14 -25.52 -1.73
C ARG A 58 -11.48 -25.56 -2.47
N HIS A 59 -12.37 -24.63 -2.14
CA HIS A 59 -13.67 -24.50 -2.80
C HIS A 59 -13.56 -23.86 -4.18
N VAL A 60 -12.57 -22.98 -4.37
CA VAL A 60 -12.23 -22.45 -5.69
C VAL A 60 -11.57 -23.57 -6.51
N PHE A 61 -10.66 -24.35 -5.94
CA PHE A 61 -10.04 -25.46 -6.67
C PHE A 61 -11.06 -26.52 -7.10
N ALA A 62 -12.02 -26.86 -6.22
CA ALA A 62 -13.16 -27.71 -6.58
C ALA A 62 -13.94 -27.16 -7.77
N ARG A 63 -14.33 -25.87 -7.73
CA ARG A 63 -15.01 -25.19 -8.84
C ARG A 63 -14.19 -25.20 -10.14
N GLU A 64 -12.91 -24.83 -10.09
CA GLU A 64 -12.03 -24.75 -11.26
C GLU A 64 -11.74 -26.13 -11.89
N THR A 65 -11.94 -27.22 -11.14
CA THR A 65 -11.74 -28.60 -11.60
C THR A 65 -13.05 -29.37 -11.81
N GLY A 66 -14.21 -28.71 -11.69
CA GLY A 66 -15.51 -29.36 -11.81
C GLY A 66 -15.71 -30.49 -10.78
N ASP A 67 -15.24 -30.26 -9.55
CA ASP A 67 -15.29 -31.18 -8.42
C ASP A 67 -14.52 -32.51 -8.59
N GLN A 68 -13.73 -32.66 -9.65
CA GLN A 68 -13.01 -33.89 -10.01
C GLN A 68 -12.21 -34.49 -8.85
N PHE A 69 -11.62 -33.66 -7.99
CA PHE A 69 -10.74 -34.09 -6.90
C PHE A 69 -11.41 -34.13 -5.52
N THR A 70 -12.71 -33.82 -5.40
CA THR A 70 -13.38 -33.70 -4.09
C THR A 70 -13.40 -35.02 -3.30
N ALA A 71 -13.64 -36.14 -3.99
CA ALA A 71 -13.68 -37.46 -3.35
C ALA A 71 -12.30 -37.97 -2.92
N GLY A 72 -11.27 -37.74 -3.74
CA GLY A 72 -9.90 -38.26 -3.51
C GLY A 72 -9.00 -37.32 -2.71
N HIS A 73 -9.25 -36.01 -2.73
CA HIS A 73 -8.39 -34.97 -2.15
C HIS A 73 -9.18 -33.91 -1.36
N PRO A 74 -9.97 -34.29 -0.33
CA PRO A 74 -10.86 -33.37 0.41
C PRO A 74 -10.15 -32.23 1.16
N ARG A 75 -8.82 -32.32 1.32
CA ARG A 75 -7.96 -31.27 1.90
C ARG A 75 -7.80 -30.07 0.96
N ILE A 76 -7.79 -30.31 -0.34
CA ILE A 76 -7.54 -29.32 -1.39
C ILE A 76 -8.71 -29.12 -2.34
N SER A 77 -9.75 -29.96 -2.29
CA SER A 77 -10.97 -29.83 -3.08
C SER A 77 -12.20 -30.11 -2.21
N GLY A 78 -13.13 -29.15 -2.07
CA GLY A 78 -14.34 -29.31 -1.26
C GLY A 78 -14.94 -27.98 -0.78
N PRO A 79 -15.91 -27.97 0.16
CA PRO A 79 -16.57 -26.73 0.63
C PRO A 79 -15.59 -25.75 1.31
N PRO A 80 -15.90 -24.45 1.46
CA PRO A 80 -14.97 -23.48 2.05
C PRO A 80 -14.50 -23.88 3.46
N GLY A 81 -13.33 -23.37 3.88
CA GLY A 81 -12.72 -23.69 5.17
C GLY A 81 -11.60 -24.74 5.11
N GLY A 82 -11.21 -25.24 6.29
CA GLY A 82 -10.11 -26.21 6.41
C GLY A 82 -8.74 -25.61 6.06
N TYR A 83 -8.56 -24.30 6.28
CA TYR A 83 -7.36 -23.60 5.85
C TYR A 83 -6.08 -24.13 6.49
N GLY A 84 -6.14 -24.62 7.73
CA GLY A 84 -4.96 -25.09 8.46
C GLY A 84 -4.07 -23.93 8.93
N ALA A 85 -2.78 -24.20 9.13
CA ALA A 85 -1.82 -23.20 9.59
C ALA A 85 -1.55 -22.12 8.51
N PRO A 86 -1.37 -20.85 8.90
CA PRO A 86 -1.06 -19.77 7.96
C PRO A 86 0.39 -19.85 7.44
N GLY A 87 0.75 -18.93 6.54
CA GLY A 87 2.12 -18.77 6.04
C GLY A 87 2.56 -19.94 5.14
N ASP A 88 3.78 -20.42 5.36
CA ASP A 88 4.40 -21.45 4.51
C ASP A 88 3.62 -22.78 4.45
N ALA A 89 2.78 -23.07 5.45
CA ALA A 89 1.94 -24.26 5.47
C ALA A 89 0.85 -24.24 4.37
N GLN A 90 0.44 -23.06 3.89
CA GLN A 90 -0.50 -22.97 2.77
C GLN A 90 0.09 -23.52 1.46
N TYR A 91 1.42 -23.44 1.29
CA TYR A 91 2.08 -23.95 0.09
C TYR A 91 2.01 -25.46 -0.03
N LEU A 92 1.91 -26.21 1.08
CA LEU A 92 1.73 -27.67 1.01
C LEU A 92 0.43 -28.05 0.29
N ARG A 93 -0.63 -27.26 0.47
CA ARG A 93 -1.93 -27.45 -0.20
C ARG A 93 -1.85 -27.04 -1.65
N LEU A 94 -1.20 -25.91 -1.94
CA LEU A 94 -0.97 -25.45 -3.30
C LEU A 94 -0.15 -26.46 -4.09
N GLU A 95 0.95 -26.98 -3.54
CA GLU A 95 1.84 -27.95 -4.19
C GLU A 95 1.13 -29.27 -4.47
N GLU A 96 0.32 -29.77 -3.53
CA GLU A 96 -0.53 -30.95 -3.78
C GLU A 96 -1.49 -30.71 -4.95
N ALA A 97 -2.21 -29.58 -4.94
CA ALA A 97 -3.15 -29.24 -6.01
C ALA A 97 -2.44 -29.01 -7.35
N TYR A 98 -1.25 -28.40 -7.33
CA TYR A 98 -0.44 -28.09 -8.50
C TYR A 98 0.04 -29.37 -9.21
N ASN A 99 0.35 -30.43 -8.46
CA ASN A 99 0.69 -31.73 -9.03
C ASN A 99 -0.48 -32.41 -9.77
N LEU A 100 -1.73 -32.02 -9.48
CA LEU A 100 -2.93 -32.58 -10.10
C LEU A 100 -3.45 -31.71 -11.25
N ALA A 101 -3.55 -30.40 -11.03
CA ALA A 101 -4.08 -29.44 -12.00
C ALA A 101 -3.38 -28.07 -11.82
N PRO A 102 -2.21 -27.86 -12.47
CA PRO A 102 -1.36 -26.69 -12.24
C PRO A 102 -2.08 -25.34 -12.35
N ILE A 103 -2.79 -25.12 -13.46
CA ILE A 103 -3.47 -23.85 -13.74
C ILE A 103 -4.60 -23.59 -12.75
N ALA A 104 -5.43 -24.60 -12.47
CA ALA A 104 -6.51 -24.50 -11.49
C ALA A 104 -5.96 -24.22 -10.09
N ALA A 105 -4.85 -24.87 -9.71
CA ALA A 105 -4.23 -24.68 -8.41
C ALA A 105 -3.75 -23.23 -8.21
N LEU A 106 -3.02 -22.67 -9.18
CA LEU A 106 -2.55 -21.28 -9.11
C LEU A 106 -3.70 -20.28 -9.07
N ARG A 107 -4.77 -20.53 -9.84
CA ARG A 107 -5.98 -19.71 -9.88
C ARG A 107 -6.78 -19.74 -8.58
N SER A 108 -6.61 -20.81 -7.80
CA SER A 108 -7.34 -21.08 -6.55
C SER A 108 -6.65 -20.56 -5.29
N ALA A 109 -5.59 -19.77 -5.43
CA ALA A 109 -4.95 -19.09 -4.30
C ALA A 109 -5.06 -17.57 -4.45
N SER A 110 -5.18 -16.87 -3.34
CA SER A 110 -4.85 -15.44 -3.24
C SER A 110 -3.35 -15.27 -3.08
N TRP A 111 -2.79 -14.17 -3.60
CA TRP A 111 -1.35 -13.97 -3.64
C TRP A 111 -0.92 -12.58 -3.13
N GLY A 112 0.20 -12.58 -2.40
CA GLY A 112 0.90 -11.35 -2.02
C GLY A 112 0.16 -10.53 -0.95
N ARG A 113 0.69 -9.34 -0.68
CA ARG A 113 0.19 -8.40 0.34
C ARG A 113 -1.30 -8.11 0.20
N PHE A 114 -1.77 -7.92 -1.03
CA PHE A 114 -3.14 -7.50 -1.33
C PHE A 114 -4.10 -8.67 -1.54
N GLN A 115 -3.61 -9.92 -1.44
CA GLN A 115 -4.42 -11.13 -1.51
C GLN A 115 -5.31 -11.21 -2.76
N ILE A 116 -4.78 -10.80 -3.93
CA ILE A 116 -5.50 -10.90 -5.20
C ILE A 116 -5.57 -12.38 -5.62
N MET A 117 -6.79 -12.85 -5.91
CA MET A 117 -7.03 -14.22 -6.38
C MET A 117 -6.41 -14.47 -7.75
N GLY A 118 -5.73 -15.61 -7.92
CA GLY A 118 -5.06 -15.98 -9.17
C GLY A 118 -6.01 -16.10 -10.37
N PHE A 119 -7.29 -16.43 -10.15
CA PHE A 119 -8.28 -16.43 -11.24
C PHE A 119 -8.52 -15.03 -11.85
N ASN A 120 -8.15 -13.95 -11.15
CA ASN A 120 -8.23 -12.56 -11.63
C ASN A 120 -6.99 -12.13 -12.42
N ALA A 121 -6.00 -13.00 -12.67
CA ALA A 121 -4.74 -12.63 -13.33
C ALA A 121 -4.93 -11.79 -14.61
N GLN A 122 -5.78 -12.26 -15.53
CA GLN A 122 -6.06 -11.55 -16.79
C GLN A 122 -6.81 -10.23 -16.59
N VAL A 123 -7.75 -10.21 -15.65
CA VAL A 123 -8.47 -8.98 -15.26
C VAL A 123 -7.51 -7.94 -14.69
N CYS A 124 -6.46 -8.37 -14.00
CA CYS A 124 -5.41 -7.50 -13.47
C CYS A 124 -4.33 -7.12 -14.51
N GLY A 125 -4.48 -7.52 -15.78
CA GLY A 125 -3.57 -7.15 -16.87
C GLY A 125 -2.45 -8.16 -17.16
N TRP A 126 -2.45 -9.34 -16.54
CA TRP A 126 -1.43 -10.37 -16.79
C TRP A 126 -1.86 -11.34 -17.89
N PRO A 127 -0.96 -11.77 -18.78
CA PRO A 127 -1.34 -12.65 -19.90
C PRO A 127 -1.78 -14.05 -19.44
N SER A 128 -1.32 -14.50 -18.28
CA SER A 128 -1.66 -15.80 -17.70
C SER A 128 -1.52 -15.78 -16.17
N VAL A 129 -2.05 -16.81 -15.50
CA VAL A 129 -1.90 -16.95 -14.04
C VAL A 129 -0.44 -17.21 -13.65
N GLU A 130 0.33 -17.89 -14.48
CA GLU A 130 1.75 -18.14 -14.24
C GLU A 130 2.57 -16.86 -14.31
N ALA A 131 2.25 -15.98 -15.27
CA ALA A 131 2.88 -14.66 -15.36
C ALA A 131 2.54 -13.81 -14.13
N PHE A 132 1.27 -13.83 -13.70
CA PHE A 132 0.83 -13.20 -12.47
C PHE A 132 1.58 -13.73 -11.25
N VAL A 133 1.65 -15.05 -11.05
CA VAL A 133 2.34 -15.67 -9.90
C VAL A 133 3.84 -15.37 -9.92
N ALA A 134 4.48 -15.41 -11.09
CA ALA A 134 5.88 -15.02 -11.22
C ALA A 134 6.09 -13.57 -10.77
N ALA A 135 5.20 -12.65 -11.16
CA ALA A 135 5.25 -11.25 -10.73
C ALA A 135 5.03 -11.09 -9.21
N MET A 136 4.11 -11.85 -8.61
CA MET A 136 3.89 -11.84 -7.15
C MET A 136 5.11 -12.30 -6.36
N CYS A 137 5.91 -13.20 -6.93
CA CYS A 137 7.18 -13.66 -6.35
C CYS A 137 8.32 -12.65 -6.54
N GLU A 138 8.21 -11.75 -7.51
CA GLU A 138 9.28 -10.84 -7.92
C GLU A 138 9.40 -9.64 -6.97
N SER A 139 8.30 -8.92 -6.74
CA SER A 139 8.33 -7.71 -5.91
C SER A 139 6.97 -7.30 -5.34
N GLU A 140 7.01 -6.57 -4.23
CA GLU A 140 5.85 -5.92 -3.63
C GLU A 140 5.24 -4.87 -4.57
N ALA A 141 6.06 -4.21 -5.40
CA ALA A 141 5.57 -3.30 -6.44
C ALA A 141 4.67 -4.04 -7.46
N GLN A 142 5.02 -5.27 -7.83
CA GLN A 142 4.15 -6.08 -8.69
C GLN A 142 2.87 -6.53 -7.97
N GLN A 143 2.95 -6.83 -6.67
CA GLN A 143 1.77 -7.12 -5.85
C GLN A 143 0.82 -5.91 -5.77
N LEU A 144 1.38 -4.69 -5.65
CA LEU A 144 0.62 -3.43 -5.71
C LEU A 144 0.02 -3.20 -7.11
N ALA A 145 0.76 -3.48 -8.18
CA ALA A 145 0.24 -3.37 -9.55
C ALA A 145 -0.94 -4.32 -9.79
N ALA A 146 -0.91 -5.54 -9.24
CA ALA A 146 -2.05 -6.46 -9.28
C ALA A 146 -3.28 -5.90 -8.55
N PHE A 147 -3.09 -5.27 -7.39
CA PHE A 147 -4.16 -4.59 -6.67
C PHE A 147 -4.78 -3.46 -7.51
N VAL A 148 -3.94 -2.60 -8.08
CA VAL A 148 -4.37 -1.49 -8.95
C VAL A 148 -5.15 -2.02 -10.16
N GLY A 149 -4.63 -3.04 -10.85
CA GLY A 149 -5.31 -3.68 -11.97
C GLY A 149 -6.68 -4.24 -11.60
N PHE A 150 -6.77 -4.93 -10.45
CA PHE A 150 -8.05 -5.45 -9.94
C PHE A 150 -9.06 -4.32 -9.65
N VAL A 151 -8.63 -3.25 -8.95
CA VAL A 151 -9.50 -2.13 -8.61
C VAL A 151 -9.98 -1.41 -9.87
N ARG A 152 -9.11 -1.16 -10.85
CA ARG A 152 -9.47 -0.54 -12.13
C ARG A 152 -10.53 -1.36 -12.89
N ALA A 153 -10.40 -2.67 -12.86
CA ALA A 153 -11.33 -3.58 -13.53
C ALA A 153 -12.64 -3.81 -12.75
N ASN A 154 -12.75 -3.30 -11.52
CA ASN A 154 -13.94 -3.38 -10.69
C ASN A 154 -14.50 -1.97 -10.42
N PRO A 155 -15.43 -1.46 -11.26
CA PRO A 155 -15.94 -0.10 -11.13
C PRO A 155 -16.63 0.21 -9.78
N ALA A 156 -17.17 -0.80 -9.10
CA ALA A 156 -17.74 -0.64 -7.78
C ALA A 156 -16.65 -0.39 -6.73
N ALA A 157 -15.60 -1.21 -6.73
CA ALA A 157 -14.44 -1.02 -5.85
C ALA A 157 -13.74 0.32 -6.14
N LEU A 158 -13.50 0.65 -7.42
CA LEU A 158 -12.85 1.91 -7.80
C LEU A 158 -13.60 3.13 -7.25
N ARG A 159 -14.90 3.25 -7.54
CA ARG A 159 -15.70 4.40 -7.07
C ARG A 159 -15.78 4.45 -5.55
N ALA A 160 -15.90 3.30 -4.89
CA ALA A 160 -15.95 3.24 -3.43
C ALA A 160 -14.64 3.74 -2.83
N LEU A 161 -13.48 3.30 -3.34
CA LEU A 161 -12.17 3.71 -2.85
C LEU A 161 -11.93 5.21 -3.07
N GLN A 162 -12.26 5.73 -4.26
CA GLN A 162 -12.16 7.17 -4.59
C GLN A 162 -13.00 8.05 -3.65
N ARG A 163 -14.18 7.56 -3.25
CA ARG A 163 -15.10 8.26 -2.34
C ARG A 163 -14.87 7.97 -0.87
N ARG A 164 -13.89 7.12 -0.54
CA ARG A 164 -13.64 6.59 0.83
C ARG A 164 -14.87 5.92 1.44
N ASP A 165 -15.68 5.28 0.61
CA ASP A 165 -16.79 4.45 1.06
C ASP A 165 -16.25 3.06 1.43
N TRP A 166 -15.72 2.95 2.65
CA TRP A 166 -15.05 1.74 3.14
C TRP A 166 -15.98 0.53 3.21
N ALA A 167 -17.27 0.73 3.47
CA ALA A 167 -18.27 -0.32 3.48
C ALA A 167 -18.50 -0.87 2.07
N ALA A 168 -18.74 0.01 1.09
CA ALA A 168 -18.90 -0.40 -0.31
C ALA A 168 -17.61 -1.03 -0.87
N PHE A 169 -16.43 -0.50 -0.51
CA PHE A 169 -15.15 -1.04 -0.94
C PHE A 169 -14.93 -2.44 -0.35
N ALA A 170 -15.08 -2.62 0.95
CA ALA A 170 -14.92 -3.91 1.62
C ALA A 170 -15.90 -4.96 1.07
N HIS A 171 -17.14 -4.57 0.77
CA HIS A 171 -18.10 -5.46 0.12
C HIS A 171 -17.64 -5.88 -1.28
N ALA A 172 -17.18 -4.93 -2.11
CA ALA A 172 -16.75 -5.20 -3.47
C ALA A 172 -15.43 -5.98 -3.54
N TYR A 173 -14.56 -5.83 -2.54
CA TYR A 173 -13.22 -6.40 -2.50
C TYR A 173 -13.15 -7.73 -1.72
N ASN A 174 -13.71 -7.78 -0.50
CA ASN A 174 -13.67 -8.96 0.37
C ASN A 174 -14.96 -9.80 0.32
N GLY A 175 -16.02 -9.31 -0.33
CA GLY A 175 -17.30 -9.99 -0.49
C GLY A 175 -18.34 -9.65 0.59
N PRO A 176 -19.57 -10.22 0.51
CA PRO A 176 -20.71 -9.80 1.32
C PRO A 176 -20.53 -9.98 2.83
N ASN A 177 -19.67 -10.91 3.24
CA ASN A 177 -19.39 -11.21 4.64
C ASN A 177 -18.28 -10.34 5.25
N TYR A 178 -17.86 -9.26 4.58
CA TYR A 178 -16.74 -8.41 5.02
C TYR A 178 -16.89 -7.90 6.47
N ARG A 179 -18.13 -7.65 6.93
CA ARG A 179 -18.43 -7.18 8.29
C ARG A 179 -18.03 -8.16 9.39
N VAL A 180 -18.03 -9.46 9.10
CA VAL A 180 -17.59 -10.50 10.08
C VAL A 180 -16.15 -10.22 10.54
N ASN A 181 -15.32 -9.73 9.63
CA ASN A 181 -13.93 -9.38 9.90
C ASN A 181 -13.71 -7.87 10.09
N ARG A 182 -14.78 -7.06 10.13
CA ARG A 182 -14.74 -5.60 10.28
C ARG A 182 -13.78 -4.91 9.30
N TYR A 183 -13.75 -5.38 8.04
CA TYR A 183 -12.81 -4.87 7.02
C TYR A 183 -12.98 -3.38 6.76
N ASP A 184 -14.22 -2.92 6.68
CA ASP A 184 -14.61 -1.52 6.52
C ASP A 184 -14.09 -0.64 7.65
N GLU A 185 -14.40 -1.00 8.90
CA GLU A 185 -13.99 -0.22 10.07
C GLU A 185 -12.46 -0.16 10.19
N LYS A 186 -11.77 -1.29 9.95
CA LYS A 186 -10.30 -1.31 9.97
C LYS A 186 -9.69 -0.42 8.88
N MET A 187 -10.28 -0.41 7.68
CA MET A 187 -9.79 0.46 6.60
C MET A 187 -10.08 1.92 6.90
N ALA A 188 -11.22 2.23 7.50
CA ALA A 188 -11.54 3.58 7.96
C ALA A 188 -10.55 4.07 9.04
N ASP A 189 -10.26 3.23 10.03
CA ASP A 189 -9.32 3.54 11.12
C ASP A 189 -7.88 3.68 10.59
N ALA A 190 -7.45 2.78 9.70
CA ALA A 190 -6.14 2.85 9.07
C ALA A 190 -6.01 4.10 8.20
N TRP A 191 -7.03 4.40 7.39
CA TRP A 191 -7.07 5.63 6.60
C TRP A 191 -7.02 6.87 7.50
N ALA A 192 -7.77 6.91 8.61
CA ALA A 192 -7.74 8.06 9.52
C ALA A 192 -6.34 8.28 10.12
N ARG A 193 -5.62 7.20 10.46
CA ARG A 193 -4.21 7.30 10.87
C ARG A 193 -3.31 7.76 9.75
N PHE A 194 -3.43 7.22 8.54
CA PHE A 194 -2.60 7.63 7.41
C PHE A 194 -2.90 9.04 6.94
N ALA A 195 -4.16 9.45 6.89
CA ALA A 195 -4.55 10.83 6.60
C ALA A 195 -4.03 11.77 7.69
N GLY A 196 -4.06 11.33 8.97
CA GLY A 196 -3.46 12.02 10.10
C GLY A 196 -1.93 12.07 10.08
N SER A 197 -1.25 11.05 9.53
CA SER A 197 0.21 11.01 9.35
C SER A 197 0.66 11.62 8.02
N ILE A 198 -0.21 11.76 7.02
CA ILE A 198 0.03 12.62 5.85
C ILE A 198 -0.04 14.10 6.26
N SER A 199 -0.65 14.40 7.41
CA SER A 199 -0.47 15.67 8.14
C SER A 199 0.70 15.69 9.14
N ALA A 200 1.46 14.59 9.29
CA ALA A 200 2.63 14.47 10.16
C ALA A 200 3.56 13.33 9.68
N PRO A 201 4.41 13.58 8.69
CA PRO A 201 5.36 12.61 8.15
C PRO A 201 6.61 12.52 9.04
N GLU A 202 7.46 11.54 8.71
CA GLU A 202 8.91 11.51 8.92
C GLU A 202 9.57 11.17 7.58
N ILE A 203 10.68 11.83 7.15
CA ILE A 203 11.73 11.17 6.34
C ILE A 203 13.15 11.59 6.79
N ASP A 204 13.97 10.55 6.76
CA ASP A 204 15.41 10.41 6.94
C ASP A 204 16.22 11.03 5.78
N ASN A 205 17.23 11.79 6.17
CA ASN A 205 18.42 12.24 5.44
C ASN A 205 18.38 12.36 3.89
N GLY A 206 18.04 13.58 3.44
CA GLY A 206 18.82 14.23 2.39
C GLY A 206 18.21 14.27 0.99
N ILE A 207 17.55 15.40 0.72
CA ILE A 207 17.46 16.08 -0.58
C ILE A 207 16.39 15.55 -1.57
N VAL A 208 15.48 16.47 -1.89
CA VAL A 208 14.27 16.38 -2.75
C VAL A 208 13.16 15.44 -2.23
N GLY A 209 12.82 15.59 -0.96
CA GLY A 209 11.58 15.08 -0.37
C GLY A 209 10.73 16.25 0.12
N LYS A 210 9.42 16.11 0.02
CA LYS A 210 8.38 17.01 0.52
C LYS A 210 8.76 17.58 1.90
N ILE A 211 8.51 18.87 2.17
CA ILE A 211 8.51 19.37 3.56
C ILE A 211 7.13 19.06 4.06
N ASP A 212 6.99 18.05 4.89
CA ASP A 212 5.73 17.81 5.57
C ASP A 212 5.92 17.44 7.04
N THR A 213 7.15 17.18 7.52
CA THR A 213 7.46 16.69 8.89
C THR A 213 7.92 17.80 9.83
N PRO A 214 7.71 17.70 11.16
CA PRO A 214 8.34 18.63 12.11
C PRO A 214 9.86 18.66 11.98
N ARG A 215 10.49 17.51 11.71
CA ARG A 215 11.94 17.38 11.52
C ARG A 215 12.42 18.08 10.24
N GLU A 216 11.73 17.90 9.14
CA GLU A 216 12.03 18.55 7.85
C GLU A 216 11.75 20.04 7.90
N GLY A 217 10.70 20.44 8.62
CA GLY A 217 10.43 21.83 8.94
C GLY A 217 11.60 22.45 9.72
N GLN A 218 12.16 21.74 10.71
CA GLN A 218 13.36 22.16 11.44
C GLN A 218 14.60 22.23 10.53
N ILE A 219 14.83 21.23 9.67
CA ILE A 219 15.91 21.27 8.67
C ILE A 219 15.77 22.50 7.78
N THR A 220 14.56 22.75 7.27
CA THR A 220 14.29 23.86 6.35
C THR A 220 14.39 25.21 7.03
N LEU A 221 13.92 25.34 8.28
CA LEU A 221 14.11 26.55 9.08
C LEU A 221 15.59 26.86 9.25
N ASN A 222 16.40 25.87 9.63
CA ASN A 222 17.85 26.04 9.77
C ASN A 222 18.52 26.42 8.43
N GLU A 223 18.11 25.81 7.31
CA GLU A 223 18.61 26.14 5.96
C GLU A 223 18.24 27.57 5.52
N LEU A 224 17.04 28.02 5.89
CA LEU A 224 16.56 29.39 5.69
C LEU A 224 17.18 30.40 6.68
N GLY A 225 18.02 29.94 7.63
CA GLY A 225 18.71 30.78 8.61
C GLY A 225 17.94 31.05 9.90
N PHE A 226 16.82 30.37 10.13
CA PHE A 226 16.04 30.44 11.37
C PHE A 226 16.45 29.31 12.31
N ASP A 227 17.43 29.56 13.18
CA ASP A 227 17.97 28.54 14.10
C ASP A 227 16.88 27.97 15.04
N CYS A 228 16.51 26.73 14.81
CA CYS A 228 15.54 25.99 15.61
C CYS A 228 16.19 24.93 16.51
N GLY A 229 17.52 24.86 16.59
CA GLY A 229 18.27 23.78 17.19
C GLY A 229 18.30 22.50 16.32
N PRO A 230 18.68 21.34 16.88
CA PRO A 230 18.75 20.08 16.16
C PRO A 230 17.42 19.67 15.53
N ALA A 231 17.46 19.13 14.31
CA ALA A 231 16.30 18.56 13.64
C ALA A 231 15.96 17.17 14.21
N ASP A 232 15.32 17.16 15.38
CA ASP A 232 14.96 15.98 16.16
C ASP A 232 13.46 15.63 16.10
N GLY A 233 12.67 16.42 15.36
CA GLY A 233 11.22 16.26 15.21
C GLY A 233 10.39 16.79 16.40
N LYS A 234 11.02 17.30 17.46
CA LYS A 234 10.34 17.78 18.67
C LYS A 234 10.21 19.30 18.65
N VAL A 235 8.99 19.81 18.73
CA VAL A 235 8.74 21.26 18.78
C VAL A 235 9.00 21.81 20.19
N GLY A 236 10.27 22.09 20.49
CA GLY A 236 10.70 22.72 21.75
C GLY A 236 10.76 24.26 21.70
N PRO A 237 11.23 24.91 22.79
CA PRO A 237 11.32 26.38 22.86
C PRO A 237 12.10 27.03 21.72
N LEU A 238 13.21 26.42 21.29
CA LEU A 238 14.02 26.91 20.16
C LEU A 238 13.27 26.84 18.83
N THR A 239 12.58 25.71 18.58
CA THR A 239 11.75 25.57 17.37
C THR A 239 10.58 26.55 17.36
N LEU A 240 9.97 26.83 18.51
CA LEU A 240 8.92 27.85 18.62
C LEU A 240 9.44 29.26 18.32
N ALA A 241 10.63 29.62 18.84
CA ALA A 241 11.25 30.91 18.56
C ALA A 241 11.58 31.07 17.07
N ALA A 242 12.13 30.03 16.44
CA ALA A 242 12.41 30.00 15.00
C ALA A 242 11.14 30.16 14.15
N LEU A 243 10.05 29.48 14.51
CA LEU A 243 8.76 29.62 13.83
C LEU A 243 8.19 31.03 13.96
N GLN A 244 8.31 31.66 15.13
CA GLN A 244 7.86 33.05 15.32
C GLN A 244 8.66 34.03 14.46
N ALA A 245 9.99 33.86 14.41
CA ALA A 245 10.86 34.67 13.56
C ALA A 245 10.53 34.46 12.07
N PHE A 246 10.34 33.21 11.63
CA PHE A 246 9.94 32.90 10.27
C PHE A 246 8.58 33.50 9.90
N ALA A 247 7.58 33.39 10.78
CA ALA A 247 6.25 33.96 10.59
C ALA A 247 6.27 35.48 10.42
N GLN A 248 7.14 36.17 11.17
CA GLN A 248 7.37 37.60 11.02
C GLN A 248 8.02 37.91 9.66
N ALA A 249 9.05 37.15 9.27
CA ALA A 249 9.77 37.36 8.02
C ALA A 249 8.89 37.19 6.77
N VAL A 250 7.97 36.22 6.77
CA VAL A 250 7.05 35.97 5.64
C VAL A 250 5.71 36.71 5.75
N GLY A 251 5.50 37.47 6.83
CA GLY A 251 4.26 38.23 7.05
C GLY A 251 3.00 37.38 7.23
N ASP A 252 3.12 36.09 7.58
CA ASP A 252 1.96 35.21 7.84
C ASP A 252 1.79 34.94 9.35
N PRO A 253 0.92 35.69 10.05
CA PRO A 253 0.73 35.56 11.48
C PRO A 253 0.02 34.26 11.90
N ARG A 254 -0.29 33.35 10.98
CA ARG A 254 -0.89 32.04 11.29
C ARG A 254 0.17 30.95 11.52
N ILE A 255 1.45 31.24 11.29
CA ILE A 255 2.59 30.33 11.44
C ILE A 255 3.23 30.45 12.84
N LYS A 256 2.43 30.44 13.93
CA LYS A 256 2.95 30.94 15.23
C LYS A 256 3.33 29.90 16.28
N THR A 257 2.80 28.67 16.20
CA THR A 257 2.92 27.74 17.34
C THR A 257 3.09 26.26 17.00
N ARG A 258 2.98 25.85 15.73
CA ARG A 258 3.02 24.43 15.34
C ARG A 258 3.65 24.20 13.97
N MET A 259 4.35 23.07 13.84
CA MET A 259 4.76 22.47 12.57
C MET A 259 3.55 21.71 12.00
N GLN A 260 2.91 22.29 10.98
CA GLN A 260 1.64 21.83 10.40
C GLN A 260 1.59 22.20 8.92
N ALA A 261 0.66 21.63 8.15
CA ALA A 261 0.57 21.78 6.68
C ALA A 261 0.85 23.22 6.15
N ARG A 262 0.24 24.24 6.77
CA ARG A 262 0.44 25.65 6.38
C ARG A 262 1.89 26.13 6.57
N THR A 263 2.52 25.73 7.67
CA THR A 263 3.93 26.02 7.97
C THR A 263 4.82 25.41 6.92
N TYR A 264 4.56 24.17 6.52
CA TYR A 264 5.36 23.46 5.54
C TYR A 264 5.25 24.03 4.12
N VAL A 265 4.05 24.43 3.70
CA VAL A 265 3.85 25.14 2.42
C VAL A 265 4.64 26.44 2.38
N ALA A 266 4.63 27.22 3.46
CA ALA A 266 5.38 28.46 3.54
C ALA A 266 6.90 28.23 3.53
N LEU A 267 7.39 27.20 4.24
CA LEU A 267 8.80 26.81 4.25
C LEU A 267 9.26 26.35 2.85
N ALA A 268 8.45 25.56 2.15
CA ALA A 268 8.74 25.15 0.78
C ALA A 268 8.84 26.32 -0.19
N ALA A 269 7.89 27.26 -0.11
CA ALA A 269 7.90 28.46 -0.94
C ALA A 269 9.13 29.35 -0.66
N ALA A 270 9.48 29.53 0.62
CA ALA A 270 10.66 30.30 1.02
C ALA A 270 11.97 29.64 0.57
N LEU A 271 12.08 28.31 0.70
CA LEU A 271 13.26 27.56 0.26
C LEU A 271 13.42 27.59 -1.26
N GLN A 272 12.31 27.51 -1.99
CA GLN A 272 12.30 27.66 -3.44
C GLN A 272 12.72 29.08 -3.88
N ALA A 273 12.26 30.11 -3.18
CA ALA A 273 12.66 31.49 -3.43
C ALA A 273 14.15 31.74 -3.13
N GLN A 274 14.69 31.16 -2.05
CA GLN A 274 16.10 31.25 -1.67
C GLN A 274 17.02 30.56 -2.70
N ARG A 275 16.54 29.48 -3.34
CA ARG A 275 17.30 28.67 -4.31
C ARG A 275 17.24 29.19 -5.76
N GLY A 276 16.46 30.25 -6.03
CA GLY A 276 16.51 31.04 -7.27
C GLY A 276 16.37 30.28 -8.60
N PHE A 277 15.14 30.09 -9.08
CA PHE A 277 14.87 29.88 -10.51
C PHE A 277 14.03 31.04 -11.08
N PRO A 278 14.37 31.54 -12.30
CA PRO A 278 13.80 32.75 -12.90
C PRO A 278 12.36 32.54 -13.40
N ALA A 279 11.61 33.65 -13.50
CA ALA A 279 10.29 33.69 -14.11
C ALA A 279 10.30 32.99 -15.48
N ALA A 280 9.32 32.10 -15.70
CA ALA A 280 9.04 31.57 -17.02
C ALA A 280 8.72 32.75 -17.94
N VAL A 281 9.52 32.90 -18.99
CA VAL A 281 9.27 33.83 -20.08
C VAL A 281 8.20 33.19 -20.97
N ASP A 282 7.14 33.94 -21.23
CA ASP A 282 6.09 33.60 -22.20
C ASP A 282 6.68 33.33 -23.60
N ALA A 283 6.21 32.25 -24.24
CA ALA A 283 6.14 32.07 -25.69
C ALA A 283 5.07 31.02 -26.03
#